data_AF-M3GIY3-F1
#
_entry.id   AF-M3GIY3-F1
#
_cell.length_a   1.000
_cell.length_b   1.000
_cell.length_c   1.000
_cell.angle_alpha   90.00
_cell.angle_beta   90.00
_cell.angle_gamma   90.00
#
_symmetry.space_group_name_H-M   'P 1'
#
loop_
_entity.id
_entity.type
_entity.pdbx_description
1 polymer ?
#
loop_
_entity_poly.entity_id
_entity_poly.type
_entity_poly.pdbx_seq_one_letter_code
_entity_poly.pdbx_strand_id
1 'polypeptide(L)'
;MDIQGQNLNSHPKGLSILFFTETWERFSFYGMRALLVLFLTKVFHFSDPNANRIYGIYTGLVYLTPLAGGYLADRYLGFKKSILLGTTLMMFGHLSLAFETKPFFFWD
;
A
#
# COMPACT_ATOMS: atom_id res chain seq x y z
N MET A 1 -14.31 46.75 -2.92
CA MET A 1 -13.39 45.59 -2.75
C MET A 1 -14.27 44.47 -2.22
N ASP A 2 -14.87 43.71 -3.11
CA ASP A 2 -15.85 42.68 -2.75
C ASP A 2 -15.12 41.46 -2.19
N ILE A 3 -15.25 41.24 -0.88
CA ILE A 3 -14.93 39.96 -0.25
C ILE A 3 -16.05 39.00 -0.67
N GLN A 4 -15.96 38.43 -1.88
CA GLN A 4 -16.81 37.32 -2.29
C GLN A 4 -16.45 36.11 -1.42
N GLY A 5 -17.41 35.70 -0.58
CA GLY A 5 -17.31 34.50 0.23
C GLY A 5 -16.94 33.29 -0.63
N GLN A 6 -15.78 32.71 -0.36
CA GLN A 6 -15.40 31.45 -0.98
C GLN A 6 -16.38 30.38 -0.49
N ASN A 7 -17.19 29.85 -1.41
CA ASN A 7 -18.06 28.71 -1.14
C ASN A 7 -17.21 27.54 -0.64
N LEU A 8 -17.33 27.22 0.66
CA LEU A 8 -16.66 26.11 1.36
C LEU A 8 -17.00 24.71 0.78
N ASN A 9 -17.91 24.65 -0.20
CA ASN A 9 -18.41 23.40 -0.82
C ASN A 9 -17.85 23.13 -2.23
N SER A 10 -16.79 23.81 -2.67
CA SER A 10 -16.35 23.79 -4.07
C SER A 10 -15.08 22.96 -4.30
N HIS A 11 -14.98 21.77 -3.70
CA HIS A 11 -13.84 20.90 -4.01
C HIS A 11 -13.93 20.37 -5.45
N PRO A 12 -12.81 20.31 -6.20
CA PRO A 12 -12.79 19.71 -7.52
C PRO A 12 -13.34 18.28 -7.47
N LYS A 13 -14.20 17.89 -8.43
CA LYS A 13 -14.82 16.54 -8.47
C LYS A 13 -13.78 15.39 -8.46
N GLY A 14 -12.57 15.65 -8.95
CA GLY A 14 -11.46 14.68 -8.92
C GLY A 14 -10.88 14.44 -7.52
N LEU A 15 -11.05 15.39 -6.59
CA LEU A 15 -10.54 15.26 -5.22
C LEU A 15 -11.26 14.15 -4.46
N SER A 16 -12.58 14.00 -4.60
CA SER A 16 -13.32 12.93 -3.94
C SER A 16 -12.82 11.55 -4.38
N ILE A 17 -12.59 11.36 -5.68
CA ILE A 17 -12.05 10.09 -6.22
C ILE A 17 -10.66 9.85 -5.65
N LEU A 18 -9.76 10.84 -5.72
CA LEU A 18 -8.40 10.72 -5.19
C LEU A 18 -8.41 10.42 -3.68
N PHE A 19 -9.29 11.08 -2.92
CA PHE A 19 -9.44 10.86 -1.48
C PHE A 19 -9.85 9.41 -1.17
N PHE A 20 -10.85 8.87 -1.86
CA PHE A 20 -11.27 7.48 -1.66
C PHE A 20 -10.19 6.50 -2.10
N THR A 21 -9.56 6.73 -3.25
CA THR A 21 -8.45 5.89 -3.74
C THR A 21 -7.30 5.85 -2.74
N GLU A 22 -6.87 7.02 -2.25
CA GLU A 22 -5.77 7.16 -1.30
C GLU A 22 -6.11 6.56 0.07
N THR A 23 -7.36 6.72 0.52
CA THR A 23 -7.83 6.13 1.78
C THR A 23 -7.81 4.60 1.70
N TRP A 24 -8.27 4.03 0.58
CA TRP A 24 -8.26 2.60 0.38
C TRP A 24 -6.84 2.03 0.29
N GLU A 25 -5.95 2.75 -0.39
CA GLU A 25 -4.53 2.40 -0.51
C GLU A 25 -3.86 2.36 0.88
N ARG A 26 -4.05 3.41 1.68
CA ARG A 26 -3.55 3.48 3.05
C ARG A 26 -4.15 2.42 3.95
N PHE A 27 -5.46 2.16 3.85
CA PHE A 27 -6.12 1.10 4.62
C PHE A 27 -5.47 -0.26 4.35
N SER A 28 -5.28 -0.60 3.07
CA SER A 28 -4.64 -1.85 2.66
C SER A 28 -3.19 -1.93 3.15
N PHE A 29 -2.44 -0.84 3.04
CA PHE A 29 -1.04 -0.77 3.50
C PHE A 29 -0.92 -0.99 5.02
N TYR A 30 -1.71 -0.28 5.83
CA TYR A 30 -1.67 -0.45 7.28
C TYR A 30 -2.24 -1.82 7.72
N GLY A 31 -3.24 -2.34 7.02
CA GLY A 31 -3.78 -3.68 7.25
C GLY A 31 -2.74 -4.78 7.04
N MET A 32 -2.03 -4.76 5.90
CA MET A 32 -0.94 -5.70 5.64
C MET A 32 0.19 -5.52 6.68
N ARG A 33 0.57 -4.29 7.01
CA ARG A 33 1.60 -4.02 8.03
C ARG A 33 1.24 -4.60 9.41
N ALA A 34 -0.03 -4.50 9.81
CA ALA A 34 -0.51 -5.02 11.08
C ALA A 34 -0.51 -6.56 11.14
N LEU A 35 -0.83 -7.22 10.02
CA LEU A 35 -0.94 -8.67 9.94
C LEU A 35 0.37 -9.37 9.56
N LEU A 36 1.33 -8.68 8.94
CA LEU A 36 2.55 -9.28 8.38
C LEU A 36 3.40 -10.03 9.43
N VAL A 37 3.64 -9.43 10.60
CA VAL A 37 4.43 -10.09 11.66
C VAL A 37 3.66 -11.29 12.23
N LEU A 38 2.35 -11.15 12.42
CA LEU A 38 1.49 -12.24 12.87
C LEU A 38 1.51 -13.41 11.87
N PHE A 39 1.47 -13.10 10.59
CA PHE A 39 1.55 -14.07 9.52
C PHE A 39 2.89 -14.81 9.47
N LEU A 40 4.00 -14.08 9.53
CA LEU A 40 5.35 -14.67 9.54
C LEU A 40 5.59 -15.57 10.76
N THR A 41 5.00 -15.22 11.91
CA THR A 41 5.15 -16.01 13.15
C THR A 41 4.19 -17.20 13.19
N LYS A 42 2.93 -17.04 12.74
CA LYS A 42 1.88 -18.08 12.84
C LYS A 42 1.85 -19.07 11.69
N VAL A 43 2.13 -18.62 10.47
CA VAL A 43 2.07 -19.48 9.27
C VAL A 43 3.46 -19.99 8.90
N PHE A 44 4.45 -19.10 8.88
CA PHE A 44 5.84 -19.44 8.51
C PHE A 44 6.70 -19.90 9.68
N HIS A 45 6.15 -19.92 10.91
CA HIS A 45 6.84 -20.34 12.14
C HIS A 45 8.20 -19.65 12.38
N PHE A 46 8.36 -18.41 11.92
CA PHE A 46 9.57 -17.64 12.19
C PHE A 46 9.61 -17.17 13.65
N SER A 47 10.80 -17.19 14.24
CA SER A 47 11.05 -16.58 15.55
C SER A 47 10.81 -15.06 15.50
N ASP A 48 10.32 -14.47 16.59
CA ASP A 48 10.03 -13.03 16.68
C ASP A 48 11.17 -12.11 16.20
N PRO A 49 12.46 -12.36 16.51
CA PRO A 49 13.55 -11.52 16.02
C PRO A 49 13.69 -11.55 14.49
N ASN A 50 13.48 -12.70 13.87
CA ASN A 50 13.57 -12.88 12.42
C ASN A 50 12.37 -12.25 11.71
N ALA A 51 11.15 -12.44 12.24
CA ALA A 51 9.96 -11.79 11.71
C ALA A 51 10.07 -10.25 11.76
N ASN A 52 10.58 -9.70 12.86
CA ASN A 52 10.80 -8.26 13.01
C ASN A 52 11.90 -7.73 12.06
N ARG A 53 12.96 -8.50 11.79
CA ARG A 53 13.98 -8.13 10.79
C ARG A 53 13.37 -8.02 9.39
N ILE A 54 12.58 -9.02 8.96
CA ILE A 54 11.92 -9.01 7.66
C ILE A 54 10.97 -7.82 7.57
N TYR A 55 10.18 -7.58 8.61
CA TYR A 55 9.29 -6.43 8.69
C TYR A 55 10.05 -5.09 8.59
N GLY A 56 11.19 -4.95 9.25
CA GLY A 56 12.03 -3.76 9.20
C GLY A 56 12.60 -3.50 7.80
N ILE A 57 13.13 -4.54 7.15
CA ILE A 57 13.62 -4.46 5.77
C ILE A 57 12.48 -4.10 4.81
N TYR A 58 11.34 -4.78 4.94
CA TYR A 58 10.14 -4.50 4.15
C TYR A 58 9.72 -3.04 4.28
N THR A 59 9.59 -2.55 5.51
CA THR A 59 9.21 -1.16 5.79
C THR A 59 10.22 -0.17 5.19
N GLY A 60 11.51 -0.43 5.34
CA GLY A 60 12.56 0.39 4.74
C GLY A 60 12.46 0.46 3.22
N LEU A 61 12.26 -0.68 2.56
CA LEU A 61 12.07 -0.74 1.10
C LEU A 61 10.82 0.01 0.65
N VAL A 62 9.71 -0.08 1.39
CA VAL A 62 8.49 0.67 1.08
C VAL A 62 8.74 2.18 1.16
N TYR A 63 9.57 2.66 2.08
CA TYR A 63 9.91 4.09 2.12
C TYR A 63 10.93 4.50 1.05
N LEU A 64 11.80 3.59 0.60
CA LEU A 64 12.77 3.87 -0.46
C LEU A 64 12.18 3.81 -1.87
N THR A 65 11.23 2.89 -2.11
CA THR A 65 10.65 2.66 -3.44
C THR A 65 9.98 3.90 -4.04
N PRO A 66 9.26 4.76 -3.30
CA PRO A 66 8.70 6.01 -3.81
C PRO A 66 9.75 6.97 -4.36
N LEU A 67 10.97 7.00 -3.79
CA LEU A 67 12.06 7.84 -4.31
C LEU A 67 12.48 7.37 -5.70
N ALA A 68 12.67 6.06 -5.87
CA ALA A 68 13.00 5.46 -7.16
C ALA A 68 11.85 5.61 -8.16
N GLY A 69 10.61 5.39 -7.71
CA GLY A 69 9.39 5.52 -8.51
C GLY A 69 9.13 6.95 -8.97
N GLY A 70 9.37 7.96 -8.11
CA GLY A 70 9.27 9.37 -8.45
C GLY A 70 10.29 9.77 -9.51
N TYR A 71 11.55 9.37 -9.35
CA TYR A 71 12.58 9.60 -10.36
C TYR A 71 12.21 8.96 -11.72
N LEU A 72 11.67 7.74 -11.71
CA LEU A 72 11.22 7.06 -12.93
C LEU A 72 9.99 7.74 -13.56
N ALA A 73 9.07 8.23 -12.72
CA ALA A 73 7.88 8.96 -13.15
C ALA A 73 8.23 10.28 -13.84
N ASP A 74 9.17 11.03 -13.27
CA ASP A 74 9.58 12.34 -13.77
C ASP A 74 10.32 12.24 -15.10
N ARG A 75 11.12 11.18 -15.30
CA ARG A 75 12.01 11.09 -16.46
C ARG A 75 11.46 10.27 -17.62
N TYR A 76 10.62 9.25 -17.37
CA TYR A 76 10.26 8.27 -18.41
C TYR A 76 8.75 8.06 -18.59
N LEU A 77 7.98 7.96 -17.49
CA LEU A 77 6.62 7.41 -17.55
C LEU A 77 5.51 8.47 -17.44
N GLY A 78 5.79 9.59 -16.76
CA GLY A 78 4.79 10.56 -16.35
C GLY A 78 3.93 10.07 -15.18
N PHE A 79 3.30 11.01 -14.48
CA PHE A 79 2.55 10.74 -13.24
C PHE A 79 1.42 9.73 -13.40
N LYS A 80 0.56 9.86 -14.43
CA LYS A 80 -0.62 9.00 -14.61
C LYS A 80 -0.26 7.52 -14.80
N LYS A 81 0.75 7.23 -15.63
CA LYS A 81 1.19 5.85 -15.89
C LYS A 81 1.89 5.24 -14.68
N SER A 82 2.65 6.05 -13.95
CA SER A 82 3.35 5.62 -12.74
C SER A 82 2.39 5.25 -11.63
N ILE A 83 1.31 6.02 -11.45
CA ILE A 83 0.24 5.69 -10.50
C ILE A 83 -0.43 4.37 -10.89
N LEU A 84 -0.78 4.18 -12.17
CA LEU A 84 -1.42 2.95 -12.64
C LEU A 84 -0.52 1.72 -12.47
N LEU A 85 0.78 1.84 -12.76
CA LEU A 85 1.74 0.77 -12.51
C LEU A 85 1.86 0.43 -11.02
N GLY A 86 1.96 1.44 -10.16
CA GLY A 86 2.06 1.25 -8.72
C GLY A 86 0.82 0.55 -8.13
N THR A 87 -0.37 1.00 -8.48
CA THR A 87 -1.61 0.38 -8.00
C THR A 87 -1.81 -1.03 -8.54
N THR A 88 -1.44 -1.29 -9.80
CA THR A 88 -1.48 -2.63 -10.39
C THR A 88 -0.50 -3.58 -9.68
N LEU A 89 0.73 -3.13 -9.41
CA LEU A 89 1.73 -3.91 -8.70
C LEU A 89 1.29 -4.21 -7.25
N MET A 90 0.70 -3.23 -6.57
CA MET A 90 0.13 -3.40 -5.24
C MET A 90 -1.04 -4.40 -5.25
N MET A 91 -1.91 -4.37 -6.25
CA MET A 91 -3.00 -5.33 -6.43
C MET A 91 -2.46 -6.75 -6.59
N PHE A 92 -1.45 -6.97 -7.43
CA PHE A 92 -0.81 -8.28 -7.58
C PHE A 92 -0.14 -8.75 -6.29
N GLY A 93 0.51 -7.85 -5.55
CA GLY A 93 1.09 -8.16 -4.23
C GLY A 93 0.02 -8.66 -3.25
N HIS A 94 -1.11 -7.96 -3.15
CA HIS A 94 -2.20 -8.40 -2.26
C HIS A 94 -2.89 -9.68 -2.75
N LEU A 95 -3.03 -9.88 -4.06
CA LEU A 95 -3.51 -11.14 -4.62
C LEU A 95 -2.57 -12.30 -4.25
N SER A 96 -1.25 -12.10 -4.32
CA SER A 96 -0.29 -13.15 -3.96
C SER A 96 -0.44 -13.60 -2.49
N LEU A 97 -0.76 -12.68 -1.58
CA LEU A 97 -1.07 -12.99 -0.18
C LEU A 97 -2.45 -13.63 0.01
N ALA A 98 -3.42 -13.30 -0.85
CA ALA A 98 -4.74 -13.92 -0.83
C ALA A 98 -4.71 -15.38 -1.32
N PHE A 99 -3.81 -15.70 -2.24
CA PHE A 99 -3.55 -17.06 -2.69
C PHE A 99 -2.60 -17.80 -1.72
N GLU A 100 -2.95 -17.86 -0.44
CA GLU A 100 -2.35 -18.86 0.44
C GLU A 100 -2.98 -20.24 0.18
N THR A 101 -2.11 -21.17 -0.20
CA THR A 101 -2.28 -22.61 -0.07
C THR A 101 -2.72 -22.95 1.35
N LYS A 102 -3.97 -23.38 1.51
CA LYS A 102 -4.41 -24.10 2.71
C LYS A 102 -3.42 -25.26 2.98
N PRO A 103 -2.80 -25.40 4.16
CA PRO A 103 -2.87 -26.68 4.81
C PRO A 103 -4.31 -26.78 5.32
N PHE A 104 -5.11 -27.53 4.57
CA PHE A 104 -6.50 -27.88 4.82
C PHE A 104 -6.72 -28.62 6.16
N PHE A 105 -5.73 -28.68 7.04
CA PHE A 105 -5.62 -29.70 8.09
C PHE A 105 -5.26 -29.07 9.43
N PHE A 106 -6.27 -28.49 10.09
CA PHE A 106 -6.29 -28.30 11.55
C PHE A 106 -7.24 -29.35 12.13
N TRP A 107 -6.77 -30.59 12.11
CA TRP A 107 -7.14 -31.66 13.05
C TRP A 107 -5.81 -32.33 13.43
N ASP A 108 -5.65 -32.51 14.75
CA ASP A 108 -4.47 -32.94 15.53
C ASP A 108 -3.46 -31.84 15.92
#